data_AF-A0AAV2E9Q1-F1
#
_entry.id   AF-A0AAV2E9Q1-F1
#
_cell.length_a   1.000
_cell.length_b   1.000
_cell.length_c   1.000
_cell.angle_alpha   90.00
_cell.angle_beta   90.00
_cell.angle_gamma   90.00
#
_symmetry.space_group_name_H-M   'P 1'
#
loop_
_entity.id
_entity.type
_entity.pdbx_description
1 polymer ?
#
loop_
_entity_poly.entity_id
_entity_poly.type
_entity_poly.pdbx_seq_one_letter_code
_entity_poly.pdbx_strand_id
1 'polypeptide(L)'
;MGMNEAFMIKIEWRLVFNGSLNEAFARAFLPEDMVQQLLLHPVPQGTEPDVPIWRLSSSGRFTMKTSYELTRRDDDHHEHPIWKIAWQVEGIQRTRTFFELAMHQRLLTNVERCRRHLALMDACRICGGGPETILHIIRDCPYARAVWSE
;
A
#
# COMPACT_ATOMS: atom_id res chain seq x y z
N MET A 1 3.85 -5.59 11.85
CA MET A 1 3.50 -4.54 10.88
C MET A 1 4.68 -4.43 9.92
N GLY A 2 4.65 -5.18 8.83
CA GLY A 2 5.80 -5.31 7.93
C GLY A 2 6.07 -3.99 7.21
N MET A 3 7.27 -3.46 7.36
CA MET A 3 7.72 -2.32 6.57
C MET A 3 7.74 -2.72 5.09
N ASN A 4 6.92 -2.04 4.28
CA ASN A 4 6.80 -2.29 2.84
C ASN A 4 8.12 -1.90 2.12
N GLU A 5 8.54 -2.63 1.08
CA GLU A 5 9.76 -2.32 0.31
C GLU A 5 9.73 -0.90 -0.31
N ALA A 6 8.55 -0.39 -0.66
CA ALA A 6 8.36 0.99 -1.10
C ALA A 6 8.66 2.03 0.01
N PHE A 7 8.48 1.65 1.28
CA PHE A 7 8.87 2.47 2.43
C PHE A 7 10.39 2.48 2.61
N MET A 8 11.07 1.33 2.38
CA MET A 8 12.53 1.23 2.41
C MET A 8 13.18 2.10 1.33
N ILE A 9 12.65 2.10 0.11
CA ILE A 9 13.14 2.95 -0.99
C ILE A 9 13.02 4.45 -0.66
N LYS A 10 12.01 4.87 0.13
CA LYS A 10 11.86 6.26 0.57
C LYS A 10 12.78 6.66 1.72
N ILE A 11 13.25 5.71 2.52
CA ILE A 11 14.09 5.93 3.70
C ILE A 11 15.57 5.95 3.35
N GLU A 12 16.02 5.09 2.42
CA GLU A 12 17.45 4.93 2.06
C GLU A 12 18.13 6.27 1.71
N TRP A 13 17.43 7.17 1.03
CA TRP A 13 17.94 8.50 0.63
C TRP A 13 18.15 9.52 1.75
N ARG A 14 17.56 9.28 2.92
CA ARG A 14 17.64 10.20 4.07
C ARG A 14 18.59 9.71 5.16
N LEU A 15 19.02 8.45 5.08
CA LEU A 15 19.91 7.84 6.05
C LEU A 15 21.35 8.33 5.87
N VAL A 16 21.86 8.40 4.64
CA VAL A 16 23.22 8.87 4.35
C VAL A 16 23.15 9.99 3.32
N PHE A 17 23.78 11.12 3.64
CA PHE A 17 23.85 12.28 2.75
C PHE A 17 25.22 12.95 2.85
N ASN A 18 25.88 13.11 1.71
CA ASN A 18 27.22 13.70 1.57
C ASN A 18 28.25 13.09 2.51
N GLY A 19 28.29 11.76 2.60
CA GLY A 19 29.27 11.07 3.45
C GLY A 19 29.02 11.26 4.95
N SER A 20 27.80 11.62 5.36
CA SER A 20 27.40 11.68 6.77
C SER A 20 26.11 10.89 7.01
N LEU A 21 26.08 10.11 8.09
CA LEU A 21 24.87 9.44 8.55
C LEU A 21 23.97 10.45 9.25
N ASN A 22 22.69 10.53 8.86
CA ASN A 22 21.69 11.28 9.59
C ASN A 22 21.23 10.48 10.82
N GLU A 23 22.01 10.57 11.90
CA GLU A 23 21.77 9.82 13.14
C GLU A 23 20.37 10.06 13.73
N ALA A 24 19.88 11.31 13.69
CA ALA A 24 18.56 11.66 14.21
C ALA A 24 17.46 10.94 13.43
N PHE A 25 17.60 10.85 12.11
CA PHE A 25 16.69 10.10 11.26
C PHE A 25 16.83 8.58 11.49
N ALA A 26 18.05 8.06 11.61
CA ALA A 26 18.29 6.64 11.87
C ALA A 26 17.65 6.19 13.20
N ARG A 27 17.87 6.91 14.30
CA ARG A 27 17.27 6.61 15.62
C ARG A 27 15.75 6.74 15.65
N ALA A 28 15.16 7.54 14.78
CA ALA A 28 13.70 7.70 14.70
C ALA A 28 13.00 6.50 14.05
N PHE A 29 13.70 5.74 13.20
CA PHE A 29 13.10 4.69 12.36
C PHE A 29 13.76 3.31 12.52
N LEU A 30 14.91 3.20 13.20
CA LEU A 30 15.64 1.95 13.41
C LEU A 30 15.85 1.68 14.90
N PRO A 31 15.86 0.39 15.32
CA PRO A 31 16.30 -0.02 16.65
C PRO A 31 17.73 0.45 17.00
N GLU A 32 17.97 0.73 18.28
CA GLU A 32 19.25 1.31 18.76
C GLU A 32 20.46 0.41 18.46
N ASP A 33 20.30 -0.92 18.50
CA ASP A 33 21.34 -1.89 18.15
C ASP A 33 21.74 -1.79 16.67
N MET A 34 20.77 -1.57 15.76
CA MET A 34 21.06 -1.36 14.34
C MET A 34 21.76 -0.03 14.09
N VAL A 35 21.38 1.03 14.82
CA VAL A 35 22.04 2.34 14.71
C VAL A 35 23.50 2.25 15.15
N GLN A 36 23.78 1.55 16.24
CA GLN A 36 25.15 1.33 16.71
C GLN A 36 25.99 0.56 15.68
N GLN A 37 25.43 -0.46 15.04
CA GLN A 37 26.13 -1.18 13.96
C GLN A 37 26.43 -0.29 12.75
N LEU A 38 25.51 0.61 12.38
CA LEU A 38 25.73 1.56 11.28
C LEU A 38 26.85 2.55 11.60
N LEU A 39 26.93 3.04 12.84
CA LEU A 39 27.98 3.96 13.29
C LEU A 39 29.38 3.34 13.31
N LEU A 40 29.47 2.01 13.43
CA LEU A 40 30.72 1.26 13.39
C LEU A 40 31.24 1.03 11.96
N HIS A 41 30.38 1.18 10.94
CA HIS A 41 30.81 1.05 9.55
C HIS A 41 31.50 2.33 9.07
N PRO A 42 32.73 2.23 8.54
CA PRO A 42 33.43 3.41 8.03
C PRO A 42 32.69 3.96 6.81
N VAL A 43 32.36 5.26 6.86
CA VAL A 43 31.78 5.95 5.71
C VAL A 43 32.87 6.10 4.65
N PRO A 44 32.63 5.69 3.39
CA PRO A 44 33.61 5.85 2.32
C PRO A 44 34.01 7.31 2.16
N GLN A 45 35.30 7.62 2.25
CA GLN A 45 35.84 8.95 1.97
C GLN A 45 36.00 9.15 0.46
N GLY A 46 34.87 9.24 -0.24
CA GLY A 46 34.83 9.63 -1.64
C GLY A 46 34.87 11.15 -1.78
N THR A 47 35.60 11.66 -2.77
CA THR A 47 35.48 13.06 -3.21
C THR A 47 34.28 13.28 -4.13
N GLU A 48 33.70 12.19 -4.64
CA GLU A 48 32.52 12.21 -5.50
C GLU A 48 31.24 12.40 -4.66
N PRO A 49 30.26 13.15 -5.16
CA PRO A 49 28.98 13.29 -4.50
C PRO A 49 28.24 11.96 -4.44
N ASP A 50 27.46 11.75 -3.37
CA ASP A 50 26.61 10.56 -3.24
C ASP A 50 25.60 10.49 -4.41
N VAL A 51 25.45 9.30 -5.00
CA VAL A 51 24.54 9.06 -6.11
C VAL A 51 23.48 8.00 -5.80
N PRO A 52 22.27 8.12 -6.38
CA PRO A 52 21.31 7.02 -6.44
C PRO A 52 21.95 5.72 -6.89
N ILE A 53 21.72 4.63 -6.15
CA ILE A 53 21.96 3.28 -6.65
C ILE A 53 20.66 2.50 -6.62
N TRP A 54 20.26 2.01 -7.80
CA TRP A 54 19.10 1.14 -7.94
C TRP A 54 19.46 -0.28 -7.55
N ARG A 55 19.11 -0.68 -6.32
CA ARG A 55 19.49 -1.95 -5.68
C ARG A 55 19.10 -3.21 -6.46
N LEU A 56 18.08 -3.13 -7.32
CA LEU A 56 17.59 -4.26 -8.13
C LEU A 56 18.38 -4.46 -9.43
N SER A 57 19.37 -3.63 -9.70
CA SER A 57 20.27 -3.77 -10.85
C SER A 57 21.69 -3.98 -10.36
N SER A 58 22.36 -5.01 -10.88
CA SER A 58 23.77 -5.26 -10.58
C SER A 58 24.70 -4.13 -11.03
N SER A 59 24.27 -3.34 -12.02
CA SER A 59 24.96 -2.12 -12.45
C SER A 59 24.62 -0.88 -11.62
N GLY A 60 23.69 -0.99 -10.67
CA GLY A 60 23.17 0.14 -9.90
C GLY A 60 22.31 1.12 -10.71
N ARG A 61 22.11 0.89 -12.02
CA ARG A 61 21.32 1.77 -12.89
C ARG A 61 19.84 1.44 -12.84
N PHE A 62 19.02 2.47 -12.75
CA PHE A 62 17.57 2.36 -12.88
C PHE A 62 17.20 1.93 -14.31
N THR A 63 16.30 0.95 -14.42
CA THR A 63 15.66 0.59 -15.69
C THR A 63 14.17 0.35 -15.46
N MET A 64 13.36 0.70 -16.47
CA MET A 64 11.91 0.43 -16.43
C MET A 64 11.61 -1.07 -16.24
N LYS A 65 12.46 -1.96 -16.75
CA LYS A 65 12.32 -3.40 -16.58
C LYS A 65 12.40 -3.79 -15.10
N THR A 66 13.48 -3.39 -14.43
CA THR A 66 13.70 -3.73 -13.02
C THR A 66 12.69 -3.06 -12.09
N SER A 67 12.19 -1.86 -12.44
CA SER A 67 11.10 -1.23 -11.67
C SER A 67 9.78 -1.95 -11.84
N TYR A 68 9.47 -2.41 -13.05
CA TYR A 68 8.25 -3.17 -13.30
C TYR A 68 8.28 -4.53 -12.59
N GLU A 69 9.43 -5.21 -12.61
CA GLU A 69 9.63 -6.46 -11.86
C GLU A 69 9.43 -6.28 -10.34
N LEU A 70 9.83 -5.14 -9.78
CA LEU A 70 9.56 -4.80 -8.37
C LEU A 70 8.06 -4.67 -8.10
N THR A 71 7.37 -3.84 -8.87
CA THR A 71 5.91 -3.65 -8.71
C THR A 71 5.16 -4.97 -8.84
N ARG A 72 5.57 -5.83 -9.78
CA ARG A 72 4.96 -7.13 -9.99
C ARG A 72 5.17 -8.09 -8.81
N ARG A 73 6.34 -8.04 -8.14
CA ARG A 73 6.62 -8.88 -6.96
C ARG A 73 5.81 -8.44 -5.75
N ASP A 74 5.60 -7.14 -5.58
CA ASP A 74 4.71 -6.60 -4.53
C ASP A 74 3.24 -7.02 -4.76
N ASP A 75 2.81 -7.12 -6.03
CA ASP A 75 1.46 -7.60 -6.40
C ASP A 75 1.28 -9.13 -6.25
N ASP A 76 2.37 -9.91 -6.24
CA ASP A 76 2.33 -11.39 -6.15
C ASP A 76 1.80 -11.89 -4.78
N HIS A 77 1.58 -10.99 -3.82
CA HIS A 77 1.06 -11.32 -2.50
C HIS A 77 -0.47 -11.46 -2.39
N HIS A 78 -1.25 -11.22 -3.43
CA HIS A 78 -2.72 -11.25 -3.31
C HIS A 78 -3.48 -11.81 -4.52
N GLU A 79 -3.16 -13.01 -5.03
CA GLU A 79 -4.16 -13.76 -5.80
C GLU A 79 -5.16 -14.47 -4.87
N HIS A 80 -5.93 -13.70 -4.09
CA HIS A 80 -7.10 -14.28 -3.45
C HIS A 80 -8.03 -14.81 -4.57
N PRO A 81 -8.54 -16.05 -4.52
CA PRO A 81 -9.31 -16.67 -5.62
C PRO A 81 -10.49 -15.81 -6.11
N ILE A 82 -11.00 -14.97 -5.23
CA ILE A 82 -12.06 -14.00 -5.52
C ILE A 82 -11.69 -13.01 -6.64
N TRP A 83 -10.40 -12.72 -6.83
CA TRP A 83 -9.90 -11.84 -7.89
C TRP A 83 -10.15 -12.44 -9.28
N LYS A 84 -9.86 -13.74 -9.45
CA LYS A 84 -10.15 -14.47 -10.69
C LYS A 84 -11.64 -14.44 -11.01
N ILE A 85 -12.48 -14.62 -9.99
CA ILE A 85 -13.95 -14.54 -10.13
C ILE A 85 -14.37 -13.12 -10.57
N ALA A 86 -13.81 -12.07 -9.96
CA ALA A 86 -14.10 -10.68 -10.33
C ALA A 86 -13.80 -10.38 -11.80
N TRP A 87 -12.65 -10.85 -12.29
CA TRP A 87 -12.21 -10.62 -13.67
C TRP A 87 -12.93 -11.51 -14.70
N GLN A 88 -13.47 -12.65 -14.26
CA GLN A 88 -14.29 -13.53 -15.08
C GLN A 88 -15.74 -13.05 -15.23
N VAL A 89 -16.17 -12.01 -14.50
CA VAL A 89 -17.47 -11.40 -14.74
C VAL A 89 -17.52 -10.85 -16.17
N GLU A 90 -18.32 -11.49 -17.01
CA GLU A 90 -18.70 -11.00 -18.33
C GLU A 90 -19.57 -9.76 -18.14
N GLY A 91 -19.11 -8.61 -18.64
CA GLY A 91 -19.84 -7.37 -18.44
C GLY A 91 -19.09 -6.11 -18.88
N ILE A 92 -19.74 -4.97 -18.65
CA ILE A 92 -19.22 -3.64 -18.96
C ILE A 92 -18.03 -3.35 -18.04
N GLN A 93 -17.00 -2.67 -18.57
CA GLN A 93 -15.80 -2.29 -17.81
C GLN A 93 -16.10 -1.61 -16.46
N ARG A 94 -17.19 -0.84 -16.39
CA ARG A 94 -17.65 -0.20 -15.14
C ARG A 94 -17.89 -1.19 -14.01
N THR A 95 -18.42 -2.38 -14.31
CA THR A 95 -18.67 -3.44 -13.33
C THR A 95 -17.35 -4.01 -12.80
N ARG A 96 -16.35 -4.20 -13.68
CA ARG A 96 -15.01 -4.67 -13.27
C ARG A 96 -14.32 -3.66 -12.37
N THR A 97 -14.34 -2.38 -12.75
CA THR A 97 -13.80 -1.30 -11.91
C THR A 97 -14.50 -1.22 -10.56
N PHE A 98 -15.82 -1.42 -10.51
CA PHE A 98 -16.55 -1.46 -9.25
C PHE A 98 -16.06 -2.60 -8.35
N PHE A 99 -15.93 -3.82 -8.88
CA PHE A 99 -15.43 -4.96 -8.10
C PHE A 99 -13.99 -4.78 -7.64
N GLU A 100 -13.12 -4.25 -8.49
CA GLU A 100 -11.75 -3.88 -8.12
C GLU A 100 -11.74 -2.92 -6.92
N LEU A 101 -12.53 -1.83 -6.98
CA LEU A 101 -12.63 -0.89 -5.87
C LEU A 101 -13.20 -1.54 -4.60
N ALA A 102 -14.18 -2.43 -4.73
CA ALA A 102 -14.77 -3.14 -3.60
C ALA A 102 -13.77 -4.08 -2.93
N MET A 103 -13.03 -4.87 -3.71
CA MET A 103 -12.08 -5.87 -3.22
C MET A 103 -10.87 -5.25 -2.53
N HIS A 104 -10.38 -4.12 -3.05
CA HIS A 104 -9.30 -3.36 -2.41
C HIS A 104 -9.76 -2.49 -1.23
N GLN A 105 -11.02 -2.61 -0.79
CA GLN A 105 -11.61 -1.78 0.27
C GLN A 105 -11.52 -0.27 -0.01
N ARG A 106 -11.62 0.11 -1.29
CA ARG A 106 -11.48 1.50 -1.77
C ARG A 106 -12.81 2.23 -1.94
N LEU A 107 -13.94 1.54 -1.74
CA LEU A 107 -15.25 2.19 -1.75
C LEU A 107 -15.42 3.10 -0.54
N LEU A 108 -15.90 4.32 -0.78
CA LEU A 108 -16.08 5.35 0.23
C LEU A 108 -17.39 5.16 1.03
N THR A 109 -17.50 4.01 1.70
CA THR A 109 -18.61 3.67 2.59
C THR A 109 -18.66 4.61 3.81
N ASN A 110 -19.82 4.76 4.49
CA ASN A 110 -19.87 5.67 5.65
C ASN A 110 -18.92 5.25 6.79
N VAL A 111 -18.62 3.95 6.97
CA VAL A 111 -17.55 3.51 7.87
C VAL A 111 -16.20 4.12 7.48
N GLU A 112 -15.85 4.05 6.20
CA GLU A 112 -14.60 4.66 5.70
C GLU A 112 -14.62 6.19 5.77
N ARG A 113 -15.78 6.82 5.57
CA ARG A 113 -15.92 8.27 5.71
C ARG A 113 -15.73 8.72 7.14
N CYS A 114 -16.32 8.02 8.11
CA CYS A 114 -16.12 8.30 9.53
C CYS A 114 -14.67 8.09 9.94
N ARG A 115 -14.04 6.99 9.50
CA ARG A 115 -12.60 6.74 9.73
C ARG A 115 -11.69 7.86 9.21
N ARG A 116 -12.11 8.53 8.13
CA ARG A 116 -11.40 9.67 7.51
C ARG A 116 -11.89 11.03 8.00
N HIS A 117 -12.77 11.09 8.99
CA HIS A 117 -13.37 12.33 9.51
C HIS A 117 -14.16 13.14 8.45
N LEU A 118 -14.71 12.45 7.45
CA LEU A 118 -15.55 13.01 6.37
C LEU A 118 -17.06 12.83 6.61
N ALA A 119 -17.44 12.12 7.67
CA ALA A 119 -18.82 11.92 8.10
C ALA A 119 -18.87 11.75 9.63
N LEU A 120 -20.02 12.11 10.21
CA LEU A 120 -20.26 12.02 11.66
C LEU A 120 -20.87 10.68 12.10
N MET A 121 -21.50 9.96 11.18
CA MET A 121 -22.18 8.69 11.45
C MET A 121 -21.85 7.68 10.37
N ASP A 122 -21.56 6.46 10.79
CA ASP A 122 -21.17 5.36 9.94
C ASP A 122 -22.37 4.52 9.46
N ALA A 123 -23.58 4.80 9.96
CA ALA A 123 -24.77 4.04 9.66
C ALA A 123 -25.14 4.05 8.15
N CYS A 124 -25.70 2.93 7.70
CA CYS A 124 -26.26 2.81 6.36
C CYS A 124 -27.49 3.70 6.21
N ARG A 125 -27.44 4.62 5.26
CA ARG A 125 -28.55 5.57 5.02
C ARG A 125 -29.76 4.94 4.31
N ILE A 126 -29.58 3.75 3.75
CA ILE A 126 -30.63 3.05 3.01
C ILE A 126 -31.53 2.27 3.98
N CYS A 127 -30.93 1.41 4.82
CA CYS A 127 -31.71 0.55 5.72
C CYS A 127 -31.73 1.00 7.17
N GLY A 128 -30.81 1.88 7.60
CA GLY A 128 -30.67 2.30 9.00
C GLY A 128 -30.20 1.21 9.98
N GLY A 129 -29.99 -0.03 9.51
CA GLY A 129 -29.81 -1.22 10.35
C GLY A 129 -28.40 -1.49 10.89
N GLY A 130 -27.44 -0.57 10.72
CA GLY A 130 -26.08 -0.72 11.22
C GLY A 130 -25.02 0.02 10.38
N PRO A 131 -23.72 -0.16 10.69
CA PRO A 131 -22.63 0.48 9.97
C PRO A 131 -22.59 0.11 8.48
N GLU A 132 -22.44 1.12 7.64
CA GLU A 132 -22.29 0.99 6.20
C GLU A 132 -20.88 0.51 5.87
N THR A 133 -20.69 -0.80 5.84
CA THR A 133 -19.49 -1.46 5.31
C THR A 133 -19.71 -1.91 3.87
N ILE A 134 -18.64 -2.30 3.17
CA ILE A 134 -18.73 -2.84 1.80
C ILE A 134 -19.62 -4.09 1.76
N LEU A 135 -19.43 -5.02 2.71
CA LEU A 135 -20.27 -6.22 2.81
C LEU A 135 -21.72 -5.87 3.12
N HIS A 136 -21.96 -4.85 3.94
CA HIS A 136 -23.31 -4.40 4.21
C HIS A 136 -23.99 -3.88 2.95
N ILE A 137 -23.40 -2.93 2.22
CA ILE A 137 -24.05 -2.35 1.04
C ILE A 137 -24.19 -3.33 -0.12
N ILE A 138 -23.28 -4.31 -0.24
CA ILE A 138 -23.32 -5.30 -1.34
C ILE A 138 -24.20 -6.49 -0.98
N ARG A 139 -24.22 -6.97 0.28
CA ARG A 139 -24.82 -8.26 0.64
C ARG A 139 -25.77 -8.20 1.82
N ASP A 140 -25.38 -7.57 2.93
CA ASP A 140 -26.13 -7.74 4.19
C ASP A 140 -27.30 -6.75 4.34
N CYS A 141 -27.28 -5.63 3.63
CA CYS A 141 -28.36 -4.65 3.61
C CYS A 141 -29.66 -5.31 3.12
N PRO A 142 -30.80 -5.16 3.82
CA PRO A 142 -32.08 -5.73 3.39
C PRO A 142 -32.45 -5.37 1.95
N TYR A 143 -32.14 -4.14 1.53
CA TYR A 143 -32.37 -3.70 0.15
C TYR A 143 -31.43 -4.38 -0.85
N ALA A 144 -30.16 -4.60 -0.49
CA ALA A 144 -29.24 -5.35 -1.33
C ALA A 144 -29.68 -6.82 -1.45
N ARG A 145 -30.10 -7.45 -0.34
CA ARG A 145 -30.64 -8.82 -0.34
C ARG A 145 -31.85 -8.96 -1.25
N ALA A 146 -32.75 -7.97 -1.25
CA ALA A 146 -33.92 -7.98 -2.13
C ALA A 146 -33.53 -8.08 -3.61
N VAL A 147 -32.51 -7.31 -4.04
CA VAL A 147 -31.99 -7.35 -5.41
C VAL A 147 -31.39 -8.71 -5.77
N TRP A 148 -30.72 -9.39 -4.83
CA TRP A 148 -30.16 -10.71 -5.08
C TRP A 148 -31.19 -11.84 -5.06
N SER A 149 -32.38 -11.58 -4.52
CA SER A 149 -33.47 -12.55 -4.47
C SER A 149 -34.45 -12.46 -5.64
N GLU A 150 -34.23 -11.51 -6.56
CA GLU A 150 -34.91 -11.45 -7.87
C GLU A 150 -34.20 -12.33 -8.90
#